data_AF-A0A6P4FLV3-F1
#
_entry.id   AF-A0A6P4FLV3-F1
#
_cell.length_a   1.000
_cell.length_b   1.000
_cell.length_c   1.000
_cell.angle_alpha   90.00
_cell.angle_beta   90.00
_cell.angle_gamma   90.00
#
_symmetry.space_group_name_H-M   'P 1'
#
loop_
_entity.id
_entity.type
_entity.pdbx_description
1 polymer ?
#
loop_
_entity_poly.entity_id
_entity_poly.type
_entity_poly.pdbx_seq_one_letter_code
_entity_poly.pdbx_strand_id
1 'polypeptide(L)'
;MVEPKIQPVERPPNADTVLPLSRVRTIMKSSMDTGLITNEVLFLMTKCTEMFVRHLAGEAYADAFRQQPGESLKYEHLSQLVNKSKNLEFLLQIVPEKIRVHEFQEMLRLNRSAGSDDDDSESGSESDE
;
A
#
# COMPACT_ATOMS: atom_id res chain seq x y z
N MET A 1 41.00 3.46 2.66
CA MET A 1 39.67 2.96 3.07
C MET A 1 39.00 2.45 1.81
N VAL A 2 38.72 1.15 1.74
CA VAL A 2 38.16 0.49 0.54
C VAL A 2 36.64 0.46 0.72
N GLU A 3 35.90 1.11 -0.18
CA GLU A 3 34.44 1.02 -0.21
C GLU A 3 34.01 -0.44 -0.47
N PRO A 4 33.03 -0.97 0.28
CA PRO A 4 32.51 -2.30 0.00
C PRO A 4 31.70 -2.23 -1.30
N LYS A 5 32.25 -2.83 -2.36
CA LYS A 5 31.50 -3.13 -3.59
C LYS A 5 30.35 -4.08 -3.24
N ILE A 6 29.13 -3.57 -3.24
CA ILE A 6 27.91 -4.39 -3.22
C ILE A 6 27.84 -5.09 -4.59
N GLN A 7 28.41 -6.28 -4.66
CA GLN A 7 28.28 -7.12 -5.85
C GLN A 7 26.83 -7.66 -5.91
N PRO A 8 26.13 -7.56 -7.04
CA PRO A 8 24.88 -8.29 -7.22
C PRO A 8 25.22 -9.78 -7.10
N VAL A 9 24.62 -10.47 -6.13
CA VAL A 9 24.74 -11.93 -6.01
C VAL A 9 23.97 -12.54 -7.18
N GLU A 10 24.65 -12.75 -8.31
CA GLU A 10 24.10 -13.49 -9.44
C GLU A 10 23.95 -14.96 -9.02
N ARG A 11 22.69 -15.36 -8.79
CA ARG A 11 22.34 -16.74 -8.46
C ARG A 11 22.21 -17.56 -9.75
N PRO A 12 22.66 -18.83 -9.73
CA PRO A 12 22.62 -19.70 -10.90
C PRO A 12 21.18 -19.87 -11.43
N PRO A 13 21.00 -20.14 -12.74
CA PRO A 13 19.73 -19.92 -13.44
C PRO A 13 18.67 -21.01 -13.22
N ASN A 14 18.85 -21.91 -12.24
CA ASN A 14 18.09 -23.15 -12.18
C ASN A 14 17.38 -23.30 -10.82
N ALA A 15 16.08 -22.98 -10.85
CA ALA A 15 14.98 -23.59 -10.08
C ALA A 15 14.73 -23.31 -8.58
N ASP A 16 15.38 -22.39 -7.89
CA ASP A 16 14.98 -22.11 -6.50
C ASP A 16 14.24 -20.77 -6.36
N THR A 17 12.92 -20.86 -6.16
CA THR A 17 12.11 -19.75 -5.66
C THR A 17 12.63 -19.31 -4.29
N VAL A 18 12.72 -18.00 -4.05
CA VAL A 18 13.03 -17.41 -2.74
C VAL A 18 11.88 -17.64 -1.77
N LEU A 19 10.64 -17.56 -2.27
CA LEU A 19 9.46 -17.82 -1.47
C LEU A 19 9.18 -19.33 -1.43
N PRO A 20 8.82 -19.89 -0.26
CA PRO A 20 8.52 -21.31 -0.15
C PRO A 20 7.18 -21.64 -0.83
N LEU A 21 7.22 -22.54 -1.82
CA LEU A 21 6.05 -22.96 -2.59
C LEU A 21 4.89 -23.46 -1.71
N SER A 22 5.19 -24.13 -0.60
CA SER A 22 4.18 -24.61 0.36
C SER A 22 3.37 -23.46 0.96
N ARG A 23 4.03 -22.34 1.31
CA ARG A 23 3.35 -21.17 1.86
C ARG A 23 2.50 -20.46 0.82
N VAL A 24 3.02 -20.31 -0.40
CA VAL A 24 2.26 -19.72 -1.51
C VAL A 24 1.01 -20.55 -1.80
N ARG A 25 1.12 -21.88 -1.82
CA ARG A 25 -0.02 -22.78 -1.99
C ARG A 25 -1.07 -22.60 -0.90
N THR A 26 -0.67 -22.51 0.37
CA THR A 26 -1.59 -22.28 1.48
C THR A 26 -2.34 -20.96 1.32
N ILE A 27 -1.64 -19.88 0.95
CA ILE A 27 -2.25 -18.55 0.74
C ILE A 27 -3.25 -18.59 -0.43
N MET A 28 -2.90 -19.24 -1.55
CA MET A 28 -3.82 -19.36 -2.69
C MET A 28 -5.12 -20.09 -2.29
N LYS A 29 -5.00 -21.16 -1.51
CA LYS A 29 -6.16 -21.94 -1.04
C LYS A 29 -6.97 -21.24 0.06
N SER A 30 -6.38 -20.33 0.82
CA SER A 30 -7.10 -19.62 1.90
C SER A 30 -8.01 -18.53 1.37
N SER A 31 -7.67 -17.95 0.21
CA SER A 31 -8.31 -16.72 -0.28
C SER A 31 -9.13 -16.93 -1.55
N MET A 32 -9.00 -18.09 -2.20
CA MET A 32 -9.72 -18.41 -3.42
C MET A 32 -10.29 -19.82 -3.28
N ASP A 33 -11.57 -19.99 -3.63
CA ASP A 33 -12.13 -21.31 -3.90
C ASP A 33 -11.58 -21.80 -5.24
N THR A 34 -10.29 -22.13 -5.22
CA THR A 34 -9.54 -22.62 -6.37
C THR A 34 -9.52 -24.13 -6.29
N GLY A 35 -9.85 -24.77 -7.41
CA GLY A 35 -9.76 -26.21 -7.55
C GLY A 35 -8.31 -26.72 -7.47
N LEU A 36 -7.96 -27.68 -8.32
CA LEU A 36 -6.61 -28.23 -8.30
C LEU A 36 -5.57 -27.20 -8.79
N ILE A 37 -4.65 -26.81 -7.91
CA ILE A 37 -3.49 -25.97 -8.23
C ILE A 37 -2.35 -26.86 -8.71
N THR A 38 -2.00 -26.76 -10.00
CA THR A 38 -0.87 -27.51 -10.58
C THR A 38 0.48 -26.95 -10.10
N ASN A 39 1.55 -27.75 -10.18
CA ASN A 39 2.87 -27.30 -9.77
C ASN A 39 3.42 -26.17 -10.65
N GLU A 40 3.05 -26.12 -11.94
CA GLU A 40 3.45 -25.05 -12.86
C GLU A 40 2.83 -23.71 -12.48
N VAL A 41 1.51 -23.69 -12.20
CA VAL A 41 0.81 -22.49 -11.74
C VAL A 41 1.40 -22.03 -10.40
N LEU A 42 1.65 -22.96 -9.49
CA LEU A 42 2.26 -22.64 -8.20
C LEU A 42 3.64 -21.98 -8.36
N PHE A 43 4.48 -22.52 -9.24
CA PHE A 43 5.80 -21.96 -9.52
C PHE A 43 5.71 -20.58 -10.16
N LEU A 44 4.85 -20.41 -11.17
CA LEU A 44 4.61 -19.13 -11.84
C LEU A 44 4.15 -18.06 -10.85
N MET A 45 3.11 -18.37 -10.05
CA MET A 45 2.59 -17.46 -9.04
C MET A 45 3.66 -17.07 -8.03
N THR A 46 4.48 -18.03 -7.60
CA THR A 46 5.59 -17.77 -6.68
C THR A 46 6.59 -16.77 -7.27
N LYS A 47 6.97 -16.94 -8.55
CA LYS A 47 7.84 -15.99 -9.24
C LYS A 47 7.19 -14.62 -9.44
N CYS A 48 5.91 -14.58 -9.79
CA CYS A 48 5.15 -13.33 -9.87
C CYS A 48 5.13 -12.59 -8.53
N THR A 49 4.90 -13.28 -7.41
CA THR A 49 4.91 -12.66 -6.07
C THR A 49 6.30 -12.12 -5.71
N GLU A 50 7.37 -12.85 -6.02
CA GLU A 50 8.74 -12.36 -5.82
C GLU A 50 9.02 -11.09 -6.63
N MET A 51 8.63 -11.07 -7.90
CA MET A 51 8.79 -9.90 -8.77
C MET A 51 7.94 -8.73 -8.27
N PHE A 52 6.71 -9.00 -7.84
CA PHE A 52 5.81 -8.01 -7.30
C PHE A 52 6.40 -7.29 -6.07
N VAL A 53 6.96 -8.04 -5.11
CA VAL A 53 7.57 -7.44 -3.91
C VAL A 53 8.76 -6.54 -4.28
N ARG A 54 9.62 -6.97 -5.20
CA ARG A 54 10.75 -6.15 -5.68
C ARG A 54 10.26 -4.89 -6.40
N HIS A 55 9.27 -5.04 -7.27
CA HIS A 55 8.69 -3.93 -8.02
C HIS A 55 8.03 -2.92 -7.08
N LEU A 56 7.19 -3.37 -6.15
CA LEU A 56 6.52 -2.49 -5.17
C LEU A 56 7.53 -1.69 -4.35
N ALA A 57 8.57 -2.34 -3.82
CA ALA A 57 9.60 -1.66 -3.05
C ALA A 57 10.42 -0.67 -3.91
N GLY A 58 10.77 -1.06 -5.13
CA GLY A 58 11.52 -0.22 -6.07
C GLY A 58 10.74 1.01 -6.53
N GLU A 59 9.47 0.84 -6.89
CA GLU A 59 8.59 1.94 -7.28
C GLU A 59 8.34 2.90 -6.12
N ALA A 60 8.12 2.37 -4.91
CA ALA A 60 7.88 3.21 -3.74
C ALA A 60 9.13 4.04 -3.38
N TYR A 61 10.31 3.45 -3.52
CA TYR A 61 11.57 4.17 -3.34
C TYR A 61 11.77 5.22 -4.43
N ALA A 62 11.51 4.88 -5.69
CA ALA A 62 11.70 5.78 -6.83
C ALA A 62 10.73 6.98 -6.81
N ASP A 63 9.46 6.78 -6.42
CA ASP A 63 8.47 7.86 -6.31
C ASP A 63 8.78 8.76 -5.10
N ALA A 64 9.13 8.17 -3.94
CA ALA A 64 9.43 8.93 -2.72
C ALA A 64 10.71 9.78 -2.84
N PHE A 65 11.77 9.24 -3.44
CA PHE A 65 13.07 9.90 -3.51
C PHE A 65 13.36 10.52 -4.88
N ARG A 66 12.33 10.72 -5.72
CA ARG A 66 12.46 11.39 -7.01
C ARG A 66 12.99 12.82 -6.87
N GLN A 67 12.57 13.53 -5.82
CA GLN A 67 12.90 14.94 -5.62
C GLN A 67 14.03 15.15 -4.61
N GLN A 68 14.09 14.33 -3.56
CA GLN A 68 15.13 14.41 -2.54
C GLN A 68 15.66 13.01 -2.25
N PRO A 69 16.99 12.81 -2.19
CA PRO A 69 17.55 11.52 -1.81
C PRO A 69 17.24 11.24 -0.35
N GLY A 70 16.79 10.03 -0.06
CA GLY A 70 16.65 9.55 1.31
C GLY A 70 17.19 8.14 1.44
N GLU A 71 17.50 7.78 2.67
CA GLU A 71 18.28 6.58 2.98
C GLU A 71 17.41 5.34 3.24
N SER A 72 16.14 5.53 3.61
CA SER A 72 15.27 4.43 4.03
C SER A 72 13.83 4.56 3.56
N LEU A 73 13.28 3.46 3.03
CA LEU A 73 11.87 3.36 2.67
C LEU A 73 11.00 3.25 3.93
N LYS A 74 9.99 4.12 4.06
CA LYS A 74 9.04 4.14 5.18
C LYS A 74 7.65 3.72 4.71
N TYR A 75 6.78 3.42 5.68
CA TYR A 75 5.38 3.07 5.41
C TYR A 75 4.65 4.17 4.61
N GLU A 76 4.88 5.44 4.94
CA GLU A 76 4.24 6.59 4.30
C GLU A 76 4.46 6.59 2.77
N HIS A 77 5.67 6.23 2.34
CA HIS A 77 6.03 6.12 0.92
C HIS A 77 5.24 5.02 0.22
N LEU A 78 5.01 3.89 0.89
CA LEU A 78 4.20 2.78 0.35
C LEU A 78 2.72 3.17 0.27
N SER A 79 2.16 3.76 1.33
CA SER A 79 0.75 4.15 1.33
C SER A 79 0.44 5.22 0.29
N GLN A 80 1.36 6.18 0.07
CA GLN A 80 1.21 7.20 -0.97
C GLN A 80 1.24 6.59 -2.38
N LEU A 81 2.18 5.68 -2.65
CA LEU A 81 2.23 4.98 -3.93
C LEU A 81 0.94 4.18 -4.18
N VAL A 82 0.46 3.45 -3.18
CA VAL A 82 -0.76 2.63 -3.27
C VAL A 82 -1.99 3.51 -3.54
N ASN A 83 -2.09 4.68 -2.90
CA ASN A 83 -3.20 5.61 -3.10
C ASN A 83 -3.21 6.23 -4.52
N LYS A 84 -2.03 6.48 -5.09
CA LYS A 84 -1.87 7.11 -6.41
C LYS A 84 -2.04 6.13 -7.58
N SER A 85 -1.64 4.87 -7.40
CA SER A 85 -1.50 3.89 -8.49
C SER A 85 -2.70 2.95 -8.59
N LYS A 86 -3.49 3.08 -9.67
CA LYS A 86 -4.68 2.24 -9.91
C LYS A 86 -4.40 0.73 -9.92
N ASN A 87 -3.24 0.31 -10.42
CA ASN A 87 -2.85 -1.11 -10.42
C ASN A 87 -2.54 -1.67 -9.03
N LEU A 88 -2.46 -0.81 -8.00
CA LEU A 88 -2.26 -1.18 -6.60
C LEU A 88 -3.53 -0.99 -5.75
N GLU A 89 -4.67 -0.69 -6.36
CA GLU A 89 -5.94 -0.42 -5.66
C GLU A 89 -6.34 -1.56 -4.70
N PHE A 90 -6.02 -2.81 -5.05
CA PHE A 90 -6.26 -3.98 -4.21
C PHE A 90 -5.53 -3.94 -2.85
N LEU A 91 -4.52 -3.07 -2.70
CA LEU A 91 -3.78 -2.87 -1.45
C LEU A 91 -4.35 -1.76 -0.58
N LEU A 92 -5.33 -0.96 -1.02
CA LEU A 92 -5.83 0.19 -0.25
C LEU A 92 -6.33 -0.20 1.15
N GLN A 93 -6.97 -1.36 1.25
CA GLN A 93 -7.49 -1.88 2.53
C GLN A 93 -6.39 -2.49 3.41
N ILE A 94 -5.23 -2.80 2.83
CA ILE A 94 -4.10 -3.45 3.52
C ILE A 94 -3.03 -2.43 3.93
N VAL A 95 -2.82 -1.41 3.10
CA VAL A 95 -1.82 -0.35 3.27
C VAL A 95 -2.51 1.02 3.14
N PRO A 96 -3.43 1.37 4.04
CA PRO A 96 -4.13 2.65 3.99
C PRO A 96 -3.19 3.81 4.30
N GLU A 97 -3.50 4.98 3.75
CA GLU A 97 -2.86 6.25 4.13
C GLU A 97 -3.29 6.63 5.56
N LYS A 98 -2.32 7.04 6.36
CA LYS A 98 -2.58 7.40 7.77
C LYS A 98 -3.03 8.85 7.84
N ILE A 99 -4.13 9.09 8.56
CA ILE A 99 -4.60 10.42 8.95
C ILE A 99 -4.64 10.49 10.48
N ARG A 100 -4.26 11.63 11.06
CA ARG A 100 -4.40 11.83 12.50
C ARG A 100 -5.86 12.11 12.84
N VAL A 101 -6.29 11.69 14.02
CA VAL A 101 -7.70 11.84 14.46
C VAL A 101 -8.17 13.30 14.40
N HIS A 102 -7.32 14.25 14.81
CA HIS A 102 -7.68 15.67 14.77
C HIS A 102 -7.84 16.20 13.34
N GLU A 103 -6.97 15.79 12.41
CA GLU A 103 -7.06 16.16 10.98
C GLU A 103 -8.36 15.60 10.38
N PHE A 104 -8.72 14.37 10.74
CA PHE A 104 -9.97 13.77 10.30
C PHE A 104 -11.21 14.47 10.88
N GLN A 105 -11.18 14.85 12.16
CA GLN A 105 -12.26 15.62 12.79
C GLN A 105 -12.44 16.98 12.11
N GLU A 106 -11.35 17.66 11.77
CA GLU A 106 -11.39 18.93 11.06
C GLU A 106 -11.95 18.76 9.64
N MET A 107 -11.52 17.73 8.91
CA MET A 107 -12.06 17.38 7.59
C MET A 107 -13.58 17.12 7.64
N LEU A 108 -14.06 16.38 8.65
CA LEU A 108 -15.50 16.17 8.86
C LEU A 108 -16.26 17.47 9.14
N ARG A 109 -15.66 18.38 9.91
CA ARG A 109 -16.25 19.69 10.21
C ARG A 109 -16.39 20.53 8.95
N LEU A 110 -15.32 20.60 8.15
CA LEU A 110 -15.28 21.31 6.88
C LEU A 110 -16.28 20.73 5.86
N ASN A 111 -16.34 19.40 5.75
CA ASN A 111 -17.28 18.74 4.85
C ASN A 111 -18.75 18.95 5.28
N ARG A 112 -19.02 19.04 6.58
CA ARG A 112 -20.36 19.37 7.10
C ARG A 112 -20.74 20.82 6.83
N SER A 113 -19.81 21.77 6.98
CA SER A 113 -20.06 23.17 6.63
C SER A 113 -20.24 23.37 5.12
N ALA A 114 -19.57 22.58 4.28
CA ALA A 114 -19.70 22.66 2.82
C ALA A 114 -21.01 22.04 2.28
N GLY A 115 -21.76 21.31 3.11
CA GLY A 115 -23.05 20.70 2.75
C GLY A 115 -24.27 21.37 3.41
N SER A 116 -24.10 22.55 4.01
CA SER A 116 -25.14 23.23 4.81
C SER A 116 -25.30 24.70 4.40
N ASP A 117 -25.53 24.94 3.11
CA ASP A 117 -25.96 26.24 2.56
C ASP A 117 -27.48 26.30 2.28
N ASP A 118 -28.29 25.48 2.98
CA ASP A 118 -29.76 25.63 3.04
C ASP A 118 -30.29 24.98 4.32
N ASP A 119 -30.30 25.71 5.44
CA ASP A 119 -31.53 25.96 6.21
C ASP A 119 -31.25 27.03 7.27
N ASP A 120 -31.83 28.20 7.03
CA ASP A 120 -31.90 29.34 7.93
C ASP A 120 -33.03 29.07 8.94
N SER A 121 -32.74 29.09 10.23
CA SER A 121 -33.76 29.07 11.29
C SER A 121 -33.20 29.67 12.57
N GLU A 122 -33.17 31.01 12.60
CA GLU A 122 -33.55 31.87 13.73
C GLU A 122 -33.76 31.14 15.07
N SER A 123 -32.75 31.19 15.96
CA SER A 123 -33.00 30.99 17.40
C SER A 123 -33.09 32.38 18.03
N GLY A 124 -34.32 32.90 18.08
CA GLY A 124 -34.67 34.11 18.79
C GLY A 124 -34.21 34.04 20.25
N SER A 125 -33.40 35.00 20.64
CA SER A 125 -33.10 35.30 22.04
C SER A 125 -34.35 35.89 22.66
N GLU A 126 -35.12 35.07 23.40
CA GLU A 126 -36.24 35.55 24.20
C GLU A 126 -35.71 36.08 25.54
N SER A 127 -36.03 37.35 25.78
CA SER A 127 -35.51 38.21 26.85
C SER A 127 -35.95 37.79 28.25
N ASP A 128 -35.10 38.11 29.23
CA ASP A 128 -35.37 38.13 30.66
C ASP A 128 -36.70 38.84 31.01
N GLU A 129 -37.56 38.20 31.82
CA GLU A 129 -38.28 38.76 32.99
C GLU A 129 -38.60 37.66 34.01
#